data_AF-A0A7S0B1B9-F1
#
_entry.id   AF-A0A7S0B1B9-F1
#
_cell.length_a   1.000
_cell.length_b   1.000
_cell.length_c   1.000
_cell.angle_alpha   90.00
_cell.angle_beta   90.00
_cell.angle_gamma   90.00
#
_symmetry.space_group_name_H-M   'P 1'
#
loop_
_entity.id
_entity.type
_entity.pdbx_description
1 polymer ?
#
loop_
_entity_poly.entity_id
_entity_poly.type
_entity_poly.pdbx_seq_one_letter_code
_entity_poly.pdbx_strand_id
1 'polypeptide(L)'
;NEEVQAQAVWVLGNIAGDSVDFRDAVLEAGVMDPLLALLRSTEKLSALRNEAWCLSNLCRHHPPPEFDAVAPAIPVLAHLLSTAEDDEVLADACWALCYFADAGHDRIQAL
;
A
#
# COMPACT_ATOMS: atom_id res chain seq x y z
N ASN A 1 -2.46 18.51 8.11
CA ASN A 1 -1.37 18.59 9.10
C ASN A 1 -0.53 17.35 8.86
N GLU A 2 0.66 17.53 8.31
CA GLU A 2 1.51 16.43 7.82
C GLU A 2 1.91 15.44 8.92
N GLU A 3 2.18 15.92 10.13
CA GLU A 3 2.56 15.05 11.25
C GLU A 3 1.40 14.15 11.67
N VAL A 4 0.20 14.71 11.72
CA VAL A 4 -1.02 13.94 12.01
C VAL A 4 -1.30 12.91 10.90
N GLN A 5 -1.08 13.29 9.63
CA GLN A 5 -1.23 12.37 8.51
C GLN A 5 -0.21 11.22 8.59
N ALA A 6 1.06 11.53 8.83
CA ALA A 6 2.11 10.51 8.96
C ALA A 6 1.84 9.54 10.12
N GLN A 7 1.34 10.03 11.27
CA GLN A 7 0.95 9.18 12.40
C GLN A 7 -0.29 8.35 12.07
N ALA A 8 -1.28 8.92 11.40
CA ALA A 8 -2.48 8.17 10.99
C ALA A 8 -2.12 7.02 10.04
N VAL A 9 -1.29 7.29 9.02
CA VAL A 9 -0.78 6.26 8.09
C VAL A 9 -0.01 5.19 8.86
N TRP A 10 0.87 5.57 9.78
CA TRP A 10 1.62 4.61 10.58
C TRP A 10 0.72 3.71 11.43
N VAL A 11 -0.30 4.27 12.10
CA VAL A 11 -1.27 3.50 12.88
C VAL A 11 -2.07 2.55 11.99
N LEU A 12 -2.57 3.03 10.86
CA LEU A 12 -3.35 2.21 9.91
C LEU A 12 -2.51 1.07 9.33
N GLY A 13 -1.25 1.32 9.01
CA GLY A 13 -0.32 0.29 8.55
C GLY A 13 -0.06 -0.79 9.60
N ASN A 14 0.02 -0.43 10.88
CA ASN A 14 0.15 -1.42 11.96
C ASN A 14 -1.12 -2.27 12.11
N ILE A 15 -2.30 -1.65 12.08
CA ILE A 15 -3.58 -2.36 12.18
C ILE A 15 -3.73 -3.32 10.99
N ALA A 16 -3.48 -2.85 9.77
CA ALA A 16 -3.58 -3.66 8.56
C ALA A 16 -2.54 -4.81 8.53
N GLY A 17 -1.35 -4.61 9.12
CA GLY A 17 -0.30 -5.62 9.15
C GLY A 17 -0.45 -6.71 10.23
N ASP A 18 -1.43 -6.58 11.13
CA ASP A 18 -1.61 -7.50 12.26
C ASP A 18 -2.39 -8.76 11.85
N SER A 19 -3.51 -8.62 11.15
CA SER A 19 -4.35 -9.76 10.74
C SER A 19 -5.17 -9.48 9.49
N VAL A 20 -5.68 -10.55 8.88
CA VAL A 20 -6.61 -10.51 7.73
C VAL A 20 -7.84 -9.68 8.06
N ASP A 21 -8.48 -9.93 9.20
CA ASP A 21 -9.70 -9.23 9.61
C ASP A 21 -9.48 -7.72 9.78
N PHE A 22 -8.33 -7.32 10.33
CA PHE A 22 -8.00 -5.91 10.52
C PHE A 22 -7.57 -5.23 9.22
N ARG A 23 -6.83 -5.91 8.34
CA ARG A 23 -6.55 -5.44 6.99
C ARG A 23 -7.84 -5.12 6.25
N ASP A 24 -8.79 -6.05 6.25
CA ASP A 24 -10.04 -5.90 5.52
C ASP A 24 -10.90 -4.80 6.13
N ALA A 25 -10.97 -4.68 7.46
CA ALA A 25 -11.65 -3.56 8.13
C ALA A 25 -11.05 -2.19 7.76
N VAL A 26 -9.73 -2.09 7.61
CA VAL A 26 -9.07 -0.85 7.18
C VAL A 26 -9.36 -0.53 5.71
N LEU A 27 -9.40 -1.54 4.84
CA LEU A 27 -9.79 -1.38 3.43
C LEU A 27 -11.26 -0.95 3.29
N GLU A 28 -12.18 -1.58 4.02
CA GLU A 28 -13.61 -1.25 4.06
C GLU A 28 -13.87 0.17 4.57
N ALA A 29 -13.01 0.69 5.44
CA ALA A 29 -13.06 2.08 5.89
C ALA A 29 -12.66 3.11 4.80
N GLY A 30 -12.30 2.66 3.60
CA GLY A 30 -12.02 3.52 2.46
C GLY A 30 -10.64 4.17 2.49
N VAL A 31 -9.64 3.53 3.10
CA VAL A 31 -8.29 4.09 3.25
C VAL A 31 -7.55 4.24 1.92
N MET A 32 -7.89 3.43 0.90
CA MET A 32 -7.10 3.28 -0.32
C MET A 32 -6.94 4.61 -1.06
N ASP A 33 -8.03 5.27 -1.43
CA ASP A 33 -7.97 6.51 -2.20
C ASP A 33 -7.19 7.64 -1.48
N PRO A 34 -7.42 7.93 -0.18
CA PRO A 34 -6.60 8.87 0.58
C PRO A 34 -5.11 8.52 0.60
N LEU A 35 -4.76 7.24 0.79
CA LEU A 35 -3.37 6.80 0.83
C LEU A 35 -2.69 6.98 -0.53
N LEU A 36 -3.36 6.63 -1.63
CA LEU A 36 -2.84 6.83 -2.98
C LEU A 36 -2.68 8.32 -3.33
N ALA A 37 -3.54 9.19 -2.81
CA ALA A 37 -3.38 10.63 -2.97
C ALA A 37 -2.13 11.17 -2.24
N LEU A 38 -1.83 10.64 -1.04
CA LEU A 38 -0.61 10.97 -0.32
C LEU A 38 0.63 10.51 -1.08
N LEU A 39 0.68 9.24 -1.51
CA LEU A 39 1.81 8.69 -2.27
C LEU A 39 2.15 9.46 -3.54
N ARG A 40 1.17 10.14 -4.15
CA ARG A 40 1.37 10.98 -5.35
C ARG A 40 1.84 12.40 -5.06
N SER A 41 1.67 12.90 -3.84
CA SER A 41 1.92 14.31 -3.49
C SER A 41 2.94 14.52 -2.36
N THR A 42 3.31 13.47 -1.64
CA THR A 42 4.28 13.53 -0.54
C THR A 42 5.70 13.78 -1.05
N GLU A 43 6.26 14.93 -0.68
CA GLU A 43 7.66 15.28 -0.98
C GLU A 43 8.64 14.78 0.11
N LYS A 44 8.16 14.63 1.34
CA LYS A 44 9.01 14.26 2.48
C LYS A 44 9.26 12.76 2.49
N LEU A 45 10.51 12.36 2.25
CA LEU A 45 10.92 10.94 2.18
C LEU A 45 10.47 10.10 3.38
N SER A 46 10.55 10.63 4.61
CA SER A 46 10.13 9.89 5.80
C SER A 46 8.63 9.56 5.80
N ALA A 47 7.80 10.44 5.23
CA ALA A 47 6.36 10.19 5.09
C ALA A 47 6.10 9.20 3.93
N LEU A 48 6.81 9.38 2.81
CA LEU A 48 6.71 8.48 1.65
C LEU A 48 7.02 7.02 2.01
N ARG A 49 8.06 6.79 2.82
CA ARG A 49 8.39 5.47 3.36
C ARG A 49 7.26 4.87 4.16
N ASN A 50 6.67 5.63 5.10
CA ASN A 50 5.54 5.17 5.90
C ASN A 50 4.30 4.85 5.05
N GLU A 51 4.04 5.65 4.02
CA GLU A 51 2.92 5.47 3.11
C GLU A 51 3.10 4.21 2.23
N ALA A 52 4.30 4.00 1.69
CA ALA A 52 4.63 2.80 0.91
C ALA A 52 4.54 1.54 1.78
N TRP A 53 5.07 1.60 3.01
CA TRP A 53 4.96 0.52 3.99
C TRP A 53 3.51 0.22 4.39
N CYS A 54 2.69 1.25 4.61
CA CYS A 54 1.27 1.06 4.88
C CYS A 54 0.56 0.38 3.71
N LEU A 55 0.87 0.77 2.48
CA LEU A 55 0.31 0.17 1.28
C LEU A 55 0.72 -1.30 1.12
N SER A 56 1.97 -1.65 1.43
CA SER A 56 2.45 -3.04 1.37
C SER A 56 1.70 -3.93 2.37
N ASN A 57 1.43 -3.44 3.59
CA ASN A 57 0.61 -4.15 4.58
C ASN A 57 -0.85 -4.32 4.14
N LEU A 58 -1.45 -3.33 3.47
CA LEU A 58 -2.82 -3.46 2.94
C LEU A 58 -2.95 -4.54 1.86
N CYS A 59 -1.85 -4.89 1.20
CA CYS A 59 -1.80 -5.95 0.20
C CYS A 59 -1.46 -7.33 0.80
N ARG A 60 -1.02 -7.38 2.06
CA ARG A 60 -0.44 -8.56 2.71
C ARG A 60 -1.50 -9.57 3.15
N HIS A 61 -1.00 -10.73 3.62
CA HIS A 61 -1.71 -11.83 4.27
C HIS A 61 -2.43 -12.80 3.32
N HIS A 62 -2.69 -14.00 3.86
CA HIS A 62 -3.50 -15.03 3.21
C HIS A 62 -4.73 -15.35 4.07
N PRO A 63 -5.94 -15.43 3.48
CA PRO A 63 -6.25 -15.16 2.07
C PRO A 63 -5.96 -13.70 1.66
N PRO A 64 -5.65 -13.43 0.38
CA PRO A 64 -5.34 -12.08 -0.10
C PRO A 64 -6.57 -11.17 0.01
N PRO A 65 -6.38 -9.83 0.01
CA PRO A 65 -7.51 -8.91 -0.01
C PRO A 65 -8.31 -9.03 -1.31
N GLU A 66 -9.56 -8.57 -1.27
CA GLU A 66 -10.40 -8.43 -2.45
C GLU A 66 -9.71 -7.59 -3.52
N PHE A 67 -9.70 -8.09 -4.76
CA PHE A 67 -8.86 -7.52 -5.81
C PHE A 67 -9.23 -6.06 -6.09
N ASP A 68 -10.52 -5.77 -6.22
CA ASP A 68 -11.01 -4.44 -6.53
C ASP A 68 -10.67 -3.40 -5.46
N ALA A 69 -10.50 -3.83 -4.20
CA ALA A 69 -10.13 -2.94 -3.10
C ALA A 69 -8.66 -2.46 -3.20
N VAL A 70 -7.79 -3.25 -3.84
CA VAL A 70 -6.35 -2.98 -3.93
C VAL A 70 -5.85 -2.67 -5.35
N ALA A 71 -6.57 -3.08 -6.39
CA ALA A 71 -6.23 -2.83 -7.80
C ALA A 71 -5.90 -1.35 -8.13
N PRO A 72 -6.56 -0.33 -7.53
CA PRO A 72 -6.19 1.07 -7.75
C PRO A 72 -4.74 1.43 -7.38
N ALA A 73 -4.09 0.63 -6.54
CA ALA A 73 -2.71 0.83 -6.13
C ALA A 73 -1.69 0.49 -7.23
N ILE A 74 -2.03 -0.39 -8.18
CA ILE A 74 -1.08 -0.91 -9.18
C ILE A 74 -0.38 0.22 -9.97
N PRO A 75 -1.09 1.22 -10.53
CA PRO A 75 -0.42 2.32 -11.25
C PRO A 75 0.48 3.17 -10.36
N VAL A 76 0.17 3.29 -9.06
CA VAL A 76 1.00 4.03 -8.09
C VAL A 76 2.25 3.24 -7.76
N LEU A 77 2.14 1.93 -7.52
CA LEU A 77 3.27 1.04 -7.29
C LEU A 77 4.22 1.02 -8.49
N ALA A 78 3.68 0.90 -9.71
CA ALA A 78 4.48 0.98 -10.93
C ALA A 78 5.21 2.33 -11.08
N HIS A 79 4.54 3.43 -10.72
CA HIS A 79 5.16 4.75 -10.72
C HIS A 79 6.31 4.81 -9.70
N LEU A 80 6.09 4.41 -8.45
CA LEU A 80 7.11 4.40 -7.41
C LEU A 80 8.34 3.59 -7.82
N LEU A 81 8.15 2.40 -8.41
CA LEU A 81 9.26 1.59 -8.90
C LEU A 81 10.05 2.23 -10.04
N SER A 82 9.42 3.13 -10.81
CA SER A 82 10.06 3.82 -11.93
C SER A 82 10.75 5.13 -11.52
N THR A 83 10.33 5.75 -10.42
CA THR A 83 10.77 7.11 -10.06
C THR A 83 11.42 7.25 -8.69
N ALA A 84 11.18 6.33 -7.76
CA ALA A 84 11.79 6.39 -6.44
C ALA A 84 13.26 5.97 -6.51
N GLU A 85 14.11 6.69 -5.77
CA GLU A 85 15.54 6.37 -5.62
C GLU A 85 15.83 5.67 -4.28
N ASP A 86 14.85 5.63 -3.39
CA ASP A 86 15.01 5.14 -2.03
C ASP A 86 14.71 3.64 -1.91
N ASP A 87 15.68 2.88 -1.40
CA ASP A 87 15.61 1.43 -1.30
C ASP A 87 14.44 0.95 -0.42
N GLU A 88 14.08 1.67 0.64
CA GLU A 88 12.96 1.29 1.52
C GLU A 88 11.63 1.43 0.77
N VAL A 89 11.42 2.55 0.07
CA VAL A 89 10.22 2.76 -0.77
C VAL A 89 10.12 1.70 -1.86
N LEU A 90 11.24 1.42 -2.56
CA LEU A 90 11.28 0.41 -3.61
C LEU A 90 11.01 -1.00 -3.07
N ALA A 91 11.54 -1.33 -1.89
CA ALA A 91 11.32 -2.63 -1.25
C ALA A 91 9.84 -2.83 -0.89
N ASP A 92 9.19 -1.85 -0.26
CA ASP A 92 7.77 -1.94 0.09
C ASP A 92 6.87 -1.99 -1.15
N ALA A 93 7.20 -1.22 -2.19
CA ALA A 93 6.49 -1.28 -3.46
C ALA A 93 6.62 -2.68 -4.12
N CYS A 94 7.82 -3.27 -4.09
CA CYS A 94 8.05 -4.64 -4.56
C CYS A 94 7.22 -5.66 -3.75
N TRP A 95 7.24 -5.57 -2.42
CA TRP A 95 6.47 -6.46 -1.56
C TRP A 95 4.97 -6.41 -1.86
N ALA A 96 4.42 -5.20 -2.01
CA ALA A 96 3.02 -5.03 -2.38
C ALA A 96 2.70 -5.77 -3.69
N LEU A 97 3.51 -5.59 -4.74
CA LEU A 97 3.33 -6.27 -6.03
C LEU A 97 3.51 -7.78 -5.95
N CYS A 98 4.43 -8.29 -5.14
CA CYS A 98 4.55 -9.72 -4.89
C CYS A 98 3.24 -10.30 -4.34
N TYR A 99 2.61 -9.61 -3.38
CA TYR A 99 1.33 -10.05 -2.82
C TYR A 99 0.18 -10.00 -3.85
N PHE A 100 0.19 -9.03 -4.79
CA PHE A 100 -0.75 -9.02 -5.91
C PHE A 100 -0.58 -10.24 -6.82
N ALA A 101 0.66 -10.56 -7.19
CA ALA A 101 0.96 -11.66 -8.09
C ALA A 101 0.63 -13.04 -7.48
N ASP A 102 0.88 -13.19 -6.17
CA ASP A 102 0.61 -14.44 -5.44
C ASP A 102 -0.90 -14.74 -5.28
N ALA A 103 -1.77 -13.76 -5.51
CA ALA A 103 -3.21 -13.88 -5.34
C ALA A 103 -3.96 -14.51 -6.54
N GLY A 104 -3.26 -14.91 -7.62
CA GLY A 104 -3.80 -15.75 -8.69
C GLY A 104 -3.58 -15.22 -10.11
N HIS A 105 -3.62 -16.12 -11.12
CA HIS A 105 -3.31 -15.82 -12.52
C HIS A 105 -4.09 -14.65 -13.13
N ASP A 106 -5.35 -14.45 -12.76
CA ASP A 106 -6.19 -13.36 -13.32
C ASP A 106 -5.68 -11.97 -12.89
N ARG A 107 -4.99 -11.86 -11.75
CA ARG A 107 -4.43 -10.60 -11.25
C ARG A 107 -3.13 -10.22 -11.94
N ILE A 108 -2.41 -11.20 -12.52
CA ILE A 108 -1.16 -10.95 -13.26
C ILE A 108 -1.43 -10.15 -14.53
N GLN A 109 -2.60 -10.29 -15.16
CA GLN A 109 -2.95 -9.52 -16.37
C GLN A 109 -3.20 -8.03 -16.09
N ALA A 110 -3.40 -7.66 -14.82
CA ALA A 110 -3.63 -6.27 -14.41
C ALA A 110 -2.36 -5.54 -13.96
N LEU A 111 -1.23 -6.25 -13.80
CA LEU A 111 0.10 -5.71 -13.54
C LEU A 111 0.72 -5.16 -14.83
#